data_AF-A0A7C8DWN1-F1
#
_entry.id   AF-A0A7C8DWN1-F1
#
_cell.length_a   1.000
_cell.length_b   1.000
_cell.length_c   1.000
_cell.angle_alpha   90.00
_cell.angle_beta   90.00
_cell.angle_gamma   90.00
#
_symmetry.space_group_name_H-M   'P 1'
#
loop_
_entity.id
_entity.type
_entity.pdbx_description
1 polymer ?
#
loop_
_entity_poly.entity_id
_entity_poly.type
_entity_poly.pdbx_seq_one_letter_code
_entity_poly.pdbx_strand_id
1 'polypeptide(L)'
;MLNSEEIRWGFENLNITKERIKEIGAEGFMEPLKITCADHEGGGNVFFQQWDGEKWVMTGIIVEPMKEFVREMIEKSADAYAKENKIEIRECK
;
A
#
# COMPACT_ATOMS: atom_id res chain seq x y z
N MET A 1 -5.62 17.76 -17.84
CA MET A 1 -5.88 16.30 -17.82
C MET A 1 -4.52 15.65 -17.67
N LEU A 2 -4.37 14.65 -16.80
CA LEU A 2 -3.08 14.00 -16.57
C LEU A 2 -2.88 12.84 -17.56
N ASN A 3 -1.65 12.63 -18.03
CA ASN A 3 -1.27 11.46 -18.83
C ASN A 3 -0.88 10.25 -17.95
N SER A 4 -0.62 9.10 -18.57
CA SER A 4 -0.29 7.86 -17.84
C SER A 4 1.00 7.96 -17.00
N GLU A 5 2.02 8.65 -17.51
CA GLU A 5 3.29 8.83 -16.79
C GLU A 5 3.13 9.75 -15.57
N GLU A 6 2.33 10.81 -15.71
CA GLU A 6 2.03 11.74 -14.62
C GLU A 6 1.19 11.07 -13.52
N ILE A 7 0.21 10.25 -13.90
CA ILE A 7 -0.59 9.47 -12.94
C ILE A 7 0.29 8.49 -12.18
N ARG A 8 1.13 7.71 -12.88
CA ARG A 8 2.08 6.79 -12.25
C ARG A 8 2.99 7.54 -11.29
N TRP A 9 3.60 8.64 -11.73
CA TRP A 9 4.49 9.44 -10.90
C TRP A 9 3.77 9.95 -9.64
N GLY A 10 2.53 10.40 -9.77
CA GLY A 10 1.71 10.85 -8.64
C GLY A 10 1.50 9.74 -7.60
N PHE A 11 1.16 8.52 -8.04
CA PHE A 11 1.05 7.38 -7.14
C PHE A 11 2.40 6.99 -6.53
N GLU A 12 3.47 6.90 -7.33
CA GLU A 12 4.83 6.55 -6.85
C GLU A 12 5.46 7.61 -5.93
N ASN A 13 4.80 8.75 -5.71
CA ASN A 13 5.22 9.80 -4.77
C ASN A 13 4.13 10.12 -3.74
N LEU A 14 3.08 9.29 -3.66
CA LEU A 14 1.98 9.50 -2.75
C LEU A 14 2.45 9.28 -1.30
N ASN A 15 2.36 10.32 -0.48
CA ASN A 15 2.69 10.27 0.94
C ASN A 15 1.53 10.88 1.74
N ILE A 16 0.68 10.03 2.28
CA ILE A 16 -0.47 10.42 3.10
C ILE A 16 -0.08 10.20 4.55
N THR A 17 0.24 11.30 5.24
CA THR A 17 0.61 11.29 6.66
C THR A 17 -0.64 11.30 7.55
N LYS A 18 -0.45 11.09 8.86
CA LYS A 18 -1.55 11.20 9.85
C LYS A 18 -2.20 12.59 9.82
N GLU A 19 -1.39 13.63 9.67
CA GLU A 19 -1.86 15.01 9.54
C GLU A 19 -2.74 15.15 8.30
N ARG A 20 -2.30 14.59 7.16
CA ARG A 20 -3.08 14.65 5.92
C ARG A 20 -4.40 13.90 6.04
N ILE A 21 -4.41 12.74 6.71
CA ILE A 21 -5.63 11.95 6.98
C ILE A 21 -6.64 12.78 7.77
N LYS A 22 -6.16 13.51 8.79
CA LYS A 22 -6.99 14.41 9.57
C LYS A 22 -7.55 15.57 8.74
N GLU A 23 -6.72 16.22 7.93
CA GLU A 23 -7.15 17.31 7.06
C GLU A 23 -8.26 16.91 6.08
N ILE A 24 -8.22 15.68 5.58
CA ILE A 24 -9.23 15.17 4.64
C ILE A 24 -10.43 14.49 5.33
N GLY A 25 -10.46 14.46 6.66
CA GLY A 25 -11.56 13.87 7.42
C GLY A 25 -11.64 12.34 7.35
N ALA A 26 -10.49 11.66 7.16
CA ALA A 26 -10.42 10.21 7.02
C ALA A 26 -9.87 9.49 8.28
N GLU A 27 -9.83 10.18 9.43
CA GLU A 27 -9.41 9.57 10.70
C GLU A 27 -10.29 8.36 11.04
N GLY A 28 -9.65 7.23 11.37
CA GLY A 28 -10.33 5.96 11.67
C GLY A 28 -10.82 5.18 10.45
N PHE A 29 -10.71 5.73 9.23
CA PHE A 29 -11.03 5.03 7.98
C PHE A 29 -9.79 4.45 7.29
N MET A 30 -8.67 5.17 7.33
CA MET A 30 -7.42 4.73 6.71
C MET A 30 -6.21 5.00 7.60
N GLU A 31 -5.15 4.21 7.40
CA GLU A 31 -3.84 4.41 8.01
C GLU A 31 -2.91 5.21 7.08
N PRO A 32 -1.83 5.80 7.61
CA PRO A 32 -0.80 6.43 6.80
C PRO A 32 -0.24 5.49 5.74
N LEU A 33 0.05 6.03 4.56
CA LEU A 33 0.67 5.29 3.47
C LEU A 33 1.72 6.14 2.75
N LYS A 34 2.77 5.48 2.27
CA LYS A 34 3.82 6.05 1.46
C LYS A 34 4.19 5.10 0.33
N ILE A 35 3.74 5.40 -0.87
CA ILE A 35 4.02 4.62 -2.07
C ILE A 35 5.33 5.13 -2.69
N THR A 36 6.13 4.22 -3.24
CA THR A 36 7.38 4.51 -3.95
C THR A 36 7.47 3.69 -5.22
N CYS A 37 8.43 3.96 -6.11
CA CYS A 37 8.67 3.09 -7.28
C CYS A 37 8.93 1.61 -6.88
N ALA A 38 9.63 1.38 -5.77
CA ALA A 38 9.99 0.03 -5.31
C ALA A 38 8.89 -0.64 -4.44
N ASP A 39 7.93 0.14 -3.95
CA ASP A 39 6.83 -0.30 -3.10
C ASP A 39 5.51 0.34 -3.55
N HIS A 40 4.75 -0.40 -4.35
CA HIS A 40 3.42 -0.01 -4.83
C HIS A 40 2.29 -0.30 -3.81
N GLU A 41 2.59 -0.91 -2.66
CA GLU A 41 1.65 -1.09 -1.55
C GLU A 41 1.67 0.13 -0.62
N GLY A 42 2.86 0.56 -0.22
CA GLY A 42 3.11 1.75 0.59
C GLY A 42 2.54 1.77 2.01
N GLY A 43 1.86 0.70 2.43
CA GLY A 43 1.19 0.57 3.71
C GLY A 43 1.06 -0.89 4.09
N GLY A 44 -0.16 -1.37 4.29
CA GLY A 44 -0.46 -2.78 4.51
C GLY A 44 -1.00 -3.12 5.89
N ASN A 45 -1.14 -2.13 6.77
CA ASN A 45 -1.76 -2.34 8.08
C ASN A 45 -3.21 -2.80 7.90
N VAL A 46 -3.58 -3.85 8.61
CA VAL A 46 -4.93 -4.41 8.61
C VAL A 46 -5.57 -4.15 9.96
N PHE A 47 -6.80 -3.64 9.94
CA PHE A 47 -7.63 -3.53 11.13
C PHE A 47 -8.68 -4.65 11.17
N PHE A 48 -9.06 -5.04 12.38
CA PHE A 48 -10.07 -6.07 12.59
C PHE A 48 -11.39 -5.46 13.06
N GLN A 49 -12.47 -5.93 12.43
CA GLN A 49 -13.83 -5.69 12.85
C GLN A 49 -14.47 -6.99 13.31
N GLN A 50 -15.29 -6.90 14.35
CA GLN A 50 -16.05 -8.03 14.87
C GLN A 50 -17.54 -7.76 14.74
N TRP A 51 -18.28 -8.77 14.28
CA TRP A 51 -19.74 -8.73 14.25
C TRP A 51 -20.29 -8.95 15.66
N ASP A 52 -21.14 -8.04 16.13
CA ASP A 52 -21.76 -8.13 17.47
C ASP A 52 -23.15 -8.78 17.48
N GLY A 53 -23.71 -9.09 16.31
CA GLY A 53 -25.08 -9.58 16.14
C GLY A 53 -25.95 -8.63 15.32
N GLU A 54 -25.63 -7.34 15.30
CA GLU A 54 -26.40 -6.28 14.61
C GLU A 54 -25.54 -5.43 13.68
N LYS A 55 -24.26 -5.23 14.01
CA LYS A 55 -23.32 -4.41 13.23
C LYS A 55 -21.87 -4.89 13.37
N TRP A 56 -21.03 -4.39 12.47
CA TRP A 56 -19.59 -4.52 12.59
C TRP A 56 -19.05 -3.45 13.55
N VAL A 57 -18.21 -3.88 14.50
CA VAL A 57 -17.59 -3.03 15.51
C VAL A 57 -16.08 -3.13 15.38
N MET A 58 -15.41 -1.99 15.33
CA MET A 58 -13.95 -1.94 15.33
C MET A 58 -13.39 -2.53 16.63
N THR A 59 -12.47 -3.48 16.52
CA THR A 59 -11.82 -4.09 17.70
C THR A 59 -10.71 -3.21 18.28
N GLY A 60 -10.22 -2.24 17.50
CA GLY A 60 -9.02 -1.45 17.81
C GLY A 60 -7.70 -2.18 17.55
N ILE A 61 -7.75 -3.44 17.11
CA ILE A 61 -6.55 -4.22 16.77
C ILE A 61 -6.07 -3.81 15.36
N ILE A 62 -4.82 -3.40 15.28
CA ILE A 62 -4.09 -3.14 14.04
C ILE A 62 -2.93 -4.12 13.97
N VAL A 63 -2.76 -4.77 12.82
CA VAL A 63 -1.67 -5.72 12.57
C VAL A 63 -0.86 -5.22 11.37
N GLU A 64 0.45 -5.14 11.56
CA GLU A 64 1.40 -4.80 10.49
C GLU A 64 1.79 -6.08 9.72
N PRO A 65 1.96 -5.99 8.39
CA PRO A 65 2.47 -7.13 7.63
C PRO A 65 3.88 -7.52 8.04
N MET A 66 4.19 -8.81 7.95
CA MET A 66 5.56 -9.33 8.10
C MET A 66 6.42 -9.00 6.88
N LYS A 67 6.62 -7.71 6.58
CA LYS A 67 7.27 -7.23 5.35
C LYS A 67 8.65 -7.86 5.14
N GLU A 68 9.45 -7.96 6.20
CA GLU A 68 10.79 -8.56 6.14
C GLU A 68 10.78 -10.00 5.63
N PHE A 69 9.72 -10.75 5.94
CA PHE A 69 9.59 -12.14 5.50
C PHE A 69 8.95 -12.25 4.11
N VAL A 70 7.90 -11.46 3.84
CA VAL A 70 7.16 -11.58 2.57
C VAL A 70 7.84 -10.87 1.40
N ARG A 71 8.71 -9.87 1.66
CA ARG A 71 9.35 -9.09 0.60
C ARG A 71 10.20 -9.94 -0.34
N GLU A 72 10.98 -10.87 0.20
CA GLU A 72 11.79 -11.77 -0.63
C GLU A 72 10.92 -12.64 -1.56
N MET A 73 9.75 -13.08 -1.09
CA MET A 73 8.81 -13.84 -1.90
C MET A 73 8.17 -12.98 -3.00
N ILE A 74 7.84 -11.72 -2.69
CA ILE A 74 7.30 -10.75 -3.65
C ILE A 74 8.31 -10.48 -4.76
N GLU A 75 9.57 -10.20 -4.41
CA GLU A 75 10.63 -9.90 -5.39
C GLU A 75 10.90 -11.11 -6.30
N LYS A 76 11.03 -12.31 -5.73
CA LYS A 76 11.18 -13.54 -6.52
C LYS A 76 10.02 -13.76 -7.49
N SER A 77 8.79 -13.52 -7.05
CA SER A 77 7.60 -13.66 -7.91
C SER A 77 7.58 -12.61 -9.01
N ALA A 78 7.93 -11.36 -8.70
CA ALA A 78 7.98 -10.26 -9.66
C ALA A 78 9.06 -10.48 -10.72
N ASP A 79 10.25 -10.94 -10.32
CA ASP A 79 11.36 -11.27 -11.22
C ASP A 79 11.00 -12.42 -12.17
N ALA A 80 10.37 -13.47 -11.63
CA ALA A 80 9.91 -14.59 -12.45
C ALA A 80 8.90 -14.14 -13.50
N TYR A 81 7.93 -13.32 -13.11
CA TYR A 81 6.93 -12.76 -14.01
C TYR A 81 7.56 -11.86 -15.08
N ALA A 82 8.49 -10.98 -14.70
CA ALA A 82 9.19 -10.11 -15.62
C ALA A 82 9.99 -10.91 -16.67
N LYS A 83 10.67 -11.98 -16.24
CA LYS A 83 11.40 -12.87 -17.14
C LYS A 83 10.48 -13.60 -18.11
N GLU A 84 9.37 -14.15 -17.65
CA GLU A 84 8.39 -14.85 -18.50
C GLU A 84 7.81 -13.93 -19.56
N ASN A 85 7.51 -12.70 -19.18
CA ASN A 85 6.83 -11.71 -20.04
C ASN A 85 7.81 -10.76 -20.77
N LYS A 86 9.13 -10.98 -20.65
CA LYS A 86 10.18 -10.14 -21.26
C LYS A 86 10.05 -8.66 -20.89
N ILE A 87 9.74 -8.39 -19.62
CA ILE A 87 9.61 -7.04 -19.08
C ILE A 87 10.98 -6.61 -18.54
N GLU A 88 11.45 -5.44 -18.96
CA GLU A 88 12.64 -4.81 -18.38
C GLU A 88 12.27 -4.17 -17.03
N ILE A 89 12.95 -4.59 -15.97
CA ILE A 89 12.75 -4.06 -14.62
C ILE A 89 13.30 -2.63 -14.57
N ARG A 90 12.53 -1.73 -13.95
CA ARG A 90 12.91 -0.31 -13.82
C ARG A 90 13.91 -0.12 -12.68
N GLU A 91 14.90 0.72 -12.92
CA GLU A 91 15.74 1.28 -11.87
C GLU A 91 14.93 2.31 -11.05
N CYS A 92 14.51 1.91 -9.86
CA CYS A 92 13.87 2.78 -8.89
C CYS A 92 14.94 3.53 -8.08
N LYS A 93 15.02 4.85 -8.24
CA LYS A 93 15.91 5.73 -7.46
C LYS A 93 15.26 6.18 -6.16
#